data_AF-A0A967WGX5-F1
#
_entry.id   AF-A0A967WGX5-F1
#
_cell.length_a   1.000
_cell.length_b   1.000
_cell.length_c   1.000
_cell.angle_alpha   90.00
_cell.angle_beta   90.00
_cell.angle_gamma   90.00
#
_symmetry.space_group_name_H-M   'P 1'
#
loop_
_entity.id
_entity.type
_entity.pdbx_description
1 polymer ?
#
loop_
_entity_poly.entity_id
_entity_poly.type
_entity_poly.pdbx_seq_one_letter_code
_entity_poly.pdbx_strand_id
1 'polypeptide(L)'
;MKIVVSGTDDHWVGNNTTTGWQGGQTYWLSAHVKAPDGGTFCLSLSAKPGHEDWIGCMVATGDWQILEGAITLPSDAMYFFIVLRPIDTGIYYVDDVQVGRLPEVGVYSKEDNLGNTLWSRRVYDGLGRLIQEQAERNSSQAIVVHRAYDALGQLARQTVPEEMASAETGFRYIPATGSEAATS
;
A
#
# COMPACT_ATOMS: atom_id res chain seq x y z
N MET A 1 -10.97 -3.78 -9.47
CA MET A 1 -11.96 -2.75 -9.87
C MET A 1 -11.37 -1.80 -10.93
N LYS A 2 -12.14 -1.42 -11.96
CA LYS A 2 -11.74 -0.39 -12.96
C LYS A 2 -12.42 0.94 -12.65
N ILE A 3 -11.67 2.02 -12.64
CA ILE A 3 -12.12 3.39 -12.43
C ILE A 3 -11.78 4.20 -13.68
N VAL A 4 -12.78 4.81 -14.27
CA VAL A 4 -12.59 5.75 -15.38
C VAL A 4 -12.76 7.15 -14.82
N VAL A 5 -11.68 7.92 -14.87
CA VAL A 5 -11.56 9.23 -14.26
C VAL A 5 -11.60 10.26 -15.38
N SER A 6 -12.75 10.92 -15.56
CA SER A 6 -12.95 11.98 -16.55
C SER A 6 -12.77 13.40 -15.98
N GLY A 7 -12.45 13.52 -14.70
CA GLY A 7 -12.25 14.76 -13.94
C GLY A 7 -11.50 14.48 -12.63
N THR A 8 -11.44 15.40 -11.67
CA THR A 8 -10.78 15.16 -10.37
C THR A 8 -11.75 14.68 -9.28
N ASP A 9 -12.83 14.02 -9.68
CA ASP A 9 -13.86 13.56 -8.75
C ASP A 9 -13.36 12.39 -7.90
N ASP A 10 -13.88 12.28 -6.68
CA ASP A 10 -13.49 11.24 -5.74
C ASP A 10 -14.09 9.89 -6.11
N HIS A 11 -13.26 8.86 -6.06
CA HIS A 11 -13.70 7.50 -6.34
C HIS A 11 -13.64 6.63 -5.10
N TRP A 12 -14.76 5.97 -4.81
CA TRP A 12 -14.91 5.08 -3.67
C TRP A 12 -14.38 3.72 -4.06
N VAL A 13 -13.31 3.27 -3.41
CA VAL A 13 -12.58 2.07 -3.83
C VAL A 13 -12.64 0.92 -2.83
N GLY A 14 -13.24 1.16 -1.66
CA GLY A 14 -13.50 0.15 -0.66
C GLY A 14 -14.98 0.14 -0.26
N ASN A 15 -15.51 -1.06 0.00
CA ASN A 15 -16.85 -1.29 0.50
C ASN A 15 -16.81 -1.99 1.88
N ASN A 16 -17.20 -1.25 2.93
CA ASN A 16 -17.97 -1.68 4.11
C ASN A 16 -17.65 -3.02 4.81
N THR A 17 -16.39 -3.40 4.96
CA THR A 17 -15.96 -4.34 6.03
C THR A 17 -15.16 -3.62 7.11
N THR A 18 -15.59 -2.40 7.43
CA THR A 18 -15.08 -1.63 8.57
C THR A 18 -15.66 -2.10 9.90
N THR A 19 -16.35 -3.24 9.90
CA THR A 19 -16.85 -3.90 11.11
C THR A 19 -15.69 -4.12 12.08
N GLY A 20 -15.77 -3.47 13.25
CA GLY A 20 -14.71 -3.52 14.27
C GLY A 20 -13.68 -2.39 14.21
N TRP A 21 -13.82 -1.44 13.29
CA TRP A 21 -13.03 -0.22 13.30
C TRP A 21 -13.52 0.72 14.41
N GLN A 22 -12.59 1.34 15.11
CA GLN A 22 -12.85 2.20 16.25
C GLN A 22 -12.14 3.53 16.05
N GLY A 23 -12.85 4.63 16.32
CA GLY A 23 -12.24 5.95 16.36
C GLY A 23 -11.08 6.00 17.36
N GLY A 24 -10.02 6.74 17.02
CA GLY A 24 -8.83 6.88 17.85
C GLY A 24 -7.83 5.73 17.72
N GLN A 25 -8.11 4.73 16.87
CA GLN A 25 -7.18 3.65 16.58
C GLN A 25 -6.43 3.87 15.27
N THR A 26 -5.23 3.30 15.19
CA THR A 26 -4.39 3.28 13.98
C THR A 26 -4.53 1.95 13.26
N TYR A 27 -4.73 2.02 11.95
CA TYR A 27 -4.89 0.86 11.07
C TYR A 27 -3.87 0.89 9.94
N TRP A 28 -3.59 -0.28 9.38
CA TRP A 28 -2.82 -0.42 8.15
C TRP A 28 -3.77 -0.53 6.98
N LEU A 29 -3.61 0.34 5.99
CA LEU A 29 -4.36 0.32 4.74
C LEU A 29 -3.41 0.00 3.60
N SER A 30 -3.82 -0.87 2.69
CA SER A 30 -3.11 -1.13 1.44
C SER A 30 -4.08 -1.28 0.27
N ALA A 31 -3.60 -0.97 -0.93
CA ALA A 31 -4.30 -1.20 -2.19
C ALA A 31 -3.30 -1.47 -3.31
N HIS A 32 -3.64 -2.39 -4.21
CA HIS A 32 -2.94 -2.56 -5.47
C HIS A 32 -3.52 -1.65 -6.52
N VAL A 33 -2.66 -1.00 -7.28
CA VAL A 33 -3.04 0.03 -8.23
C VAL A 33 -2.24 -0.06 -9.51
N LYS A 34 -2.86 0.37 -10.61
CA LYS A 34 -2.24 0.43 -11.94
C LYS A 34 -2.92 1.50 -12.78
N ALA A 35 -2.15 2.25 -13.57
CA ALA A 35 -2.64 3.20 -14.55
C ALA A 35 -1.90 2.97 -15.89
N PRO A 36 -2.53 2.35 -16.91
CA PRO A 36 -1.86 2.00 -18.16
C PRO A 36 -1.16 3.16 -18.85
N ASP A 37 -1.77 4.35 -18.80
CA ASP A 37 -1.26 5.57 -19.43
C ASP A 37 -0.45 6.46 -18.45
N GLY A 38 -0.21 5.94 -17.23
CA GLY A 38 0.33 6.70 -16.11
C GLY A 38 -0.68 7.63 -15.46
N GLY A 39 -0.37 8.10 -14.25
CA GLY A 39 -1.18 9.10 -13.55
C GLY A 39 -0.92 9.12 -12.05
N THR A 40 -1.14 10.26 -11.42
CA THR A 40 -0.95 10.42 -9.97
C THR A 40 -2.27 10.24 -9.25
N PHE A 41 -2.25 9.49 -8.16
CA PHE A 41 -3.40 9.37 -7.27
C PHE A 41 -2.95 9.26 -5.82
N CYS A 42 -3.88 9.53 -4.90
CA CYS A 42 -3.68 9.35 -3.47
C CYS A 42 -4.71 8.36 -2.92
N LEU A 43 -4.31 7.61 -1.90
CA LEU A 43 -5.24 6.79 -1.13
C LEU A 43 -5.47 7.46 0.22
N SER A 44 -6.74 7.66 0.52
CA SER A 44 -7.18 8.40 1.70
C SER A 44 -8.34 7.69 2.38
N LEU A 45 -8.68 8.19 3.56
CA LEU A 45 -9.82 7.75 4.33
C LEU A 45 -10.64 8.93 4.81
N SER A 46 -11.96 8.83 4.61
CA SER A 46 -12.93 9.72 5.23
C SER A 46 -13.61 9.03 6.42
N ALA A 47 -13.53 9.67 7.59
CA ALA A 47 -13.99 9.10 8.85
C ALA A 47 -15.23 9.81 9.45
N LYS A 48 -15.43 11.07 9.07
CA LYS A 48 -16.54 11.94 9.52
C LYS A 48 -16.66 13.13 8.57
N PRO A 49 -17.76 13.91 8.62
CA PRO A 49 -17.90 15.07 7.76
C PRO A 49 -16.74 16.05 7.96
N GLY A 50 -16.14 16.49 6.86
CA GLY A 50 -14.99 17.41 6.89
C GLY A 50 -13.67 16.79 7.36
N HIS A 51 -13.60 15.47 7.55
CA HIS A 51 -12.35 14.78 7.87
C HIS A 51 -11.92 13.86 6.73
N GLU A 52 -10.68 14.05 6.32
CA GLU A 52 -9.96 13.15 5.45
C GLU A 52 -8.49 13.11 5.85
N ASP A 53 -7.94 11.90 5.92
CA ASP A 53 -6.52 11.67 6.14
C ASP A 53 -5.96 10.73 5.06
N TRP A 54 -4.65 10.80 4.81
CA TRP A 54 -4.03 10.27 3.60
C TRP A 54 -2.90 9.33 4.01
N ILE A 55 -2.88 8.11 3.48
CA ILE A 55 -1.69 7.25 3.66
C ILE A 55 -0.54 7.68 2.75
N GLY A 56 -0.86 8.34 1.63
CA GLY A 56 0.12 8.86 0.69
C GLY A 56 -0.43 8.99 -0.73
N CYS A 57 0.43 9.51 -1.59
CA CYS A 57 0.19 9.64 -3.03
C CYS A 57 1.30 8.93 -3.80
N MET A 58 0.97 8.41 -4.98
CA MET A 58 1.96 7.82 -5.87
C MET A 58 1.66 8.11 -7.34
N VAL A 59 2.72 8.05 -8.15
CA VAL A 59 2.60 8.00 -9.61
C VAL A 59 2.42 6.54 -10.00
N ALA A 60 1.20 6.20 -10.42
CA ALA A 60 0.86 4.90 -10.97
C ALA A 60 1.49 4.71 -12.35
N THR A 61 1.87 3.48 -12.64
CA THR A 61 2.44 3.04 -13.92
C THR A 61 1.57 1.95 -14.55
N GLY A 62 1.95 1.47 -15.73
CA GLY A 62 1.28 0.35 -16.40
C GLY A 62 1.39 -0.99 -15.66
N ASP A 63 2.29 -1.08 -14.67
CA ASP A 63 2.47 -2.25 -13.81
C ASP A 63 1.62 -2.14 -12.54
N TRP A 64 1.23 -3.28 -11.98
CA TRP A 64 0.64 -3.33 -10.64
C TRP A 64 1.66 -2.91 -9.58
N GLN A 65 1.29 -1.91 -8.80
CA GLN A 65 2.07 -1.37 -7.70
C GLN A 65 1.22 -1.37 -6.43
N ILE A 66 1.86 -1.38 -5.27
CA ILE A 66 1.17 -1.29 -3.98
C ILE A 66 1.32 0.10 -3.39
N LEU A 67 0.21 0.68 -2.94
CA LEU A 67 0.18 1.85 -2.06
C LEU A 67 -0.32 1.41 -0.68
N GLU A 68 0.45 1.73 0.35
CA GLU A 68 0.15 1.28 1.71
C GLU A 68 0.70 2.24 2.75
N GLY A 69 0.07 2.25 3.92
CA GLY A 69 0.48 3.10 5.02
C GLY A 69 -0.42 2.97 6.25
N ALA A 70 0.07 3.54 7.34
CA ALA A 70 -0.69 3.66 8.57
C ALA A 70 -1.63 4.87 8.49
N ILE A 71 -2.84 4.71 9.02
CA ILE A 71 -3.80 5.80 9.15
C ILE A 71 -4.44 5.77 10.53
N THR A 72 -4.48 6.93 11.19
CA THR A 72 -5.08 7.06 12.51
C THR A 72 -6.45 7.68 12.38
N LEU A 73 -7.46 6.98 12.89
CA LEU A 73 -8.83 7.46 12.84
C LEU A 73 -9.07 8.51 13.92
N PRO A 74 -9.85 9.54 13.65
CA PRO A 74 -10.25 10.49 14.68
C PRO A 74 -11.10 9.76 15.74
N SER A 75 -11.00 10.18 17.01
CA SER A 75 -11.72 9.54 18.13
C SER A 75 -13.24 9.60 17.99
N ASP A 76 -13.74 10.56 17.23
CA ASP A 76 -15.15 10.80 16.93
C ASP A 76 -15.56 10.33 15.52
N ALA A 77 -14.85 9.36 14.95
CA ALA A 77 -15.20 8.78 13.66
C ALA A 77 -16.65 8.24 13.64
N MET A 78 -17.39 8.55 12.58
CA MET A 78 -18.80 8.20 12.39
C MET A 78 -19.02 7.16 11.28
N TYR A 79 -18.11 7.12 10.32
CA TYR A 79 -18.10 6.18 9.20
C TYR A 79 -16.66 5.93 8.78
N PHE A 80 -16.43 5.00 7.87
CA PHE A 80 -15.08 4.68 7.42
C PHE A 80 -15.12 4.37 5.93
N PHE A 81 -14.61 5.30 5.13
CA PHE A 81 -14.62 5.19 3.68
C PHE A 81 -13.22 5.31 3.12
N ILE A 82 -12.80 4.31 2.35
CA ILE A 82 -11.53 4.31 1.65
C ILE A 82 -11.76 4.96 0.29
N VAL A 83 -11.05 6.06 0.07
CA VAL A 83 -11.20 6.92 -1.11
C VAL A 83 -9.90 6.90 -1.90
N LEU A 84 -10.04 6.76 -3.21
CA LEU A 84 -8.96 7.00 -4.14
C LEU A 84 -9.19 8.37 -4.78
N ARG A 85 -8.22 9.26 -4.62
CA ARG A 85 -8.22 10.60 -5.21
C ARG A 85 -7.25 10.65 -6.39
N PRO A 86 -7.72 10.50 -7.62
CA PRO A 86 -6.89 10.77 -8.79
C PRO A 86 -6.64 12.27 -8.92
N ILE A 87 -5.38 12.63 -9.20
CA ILE A 87 -4.97 14.00 -9.51
C ILE A 87 -5.05 14.22 -11.02
N ASP A 88 -4.67 13.20 -11.79
CA ASP A 88 -4.70 13.21 -13.25
C ASP A 88 -5.91 12.43 -13.77
N THR A 89 -6.49 12.90 -14.88
CA THR A 89 -7.53 12.15 -15.61
C THR A 89 -6.94 10.90 -16.26
N GLY A 90 -7.69 9.81 -16.31
CA GLY A 90 -7.20 8.57 -16.91
C GLY A 90 -8.00 7.33 -16.49
N ILE A 91 -7.44 6.16 -16.80
CA ILE A 91 -7.99 4.88 -16.33
C ILE A 91 -7.09 4.36 -15.22
N TYR A 92 -7.69 4.11 -14.06
CA TYR A 92 -7.03 3.51 -12.91
C TYR A 92 -7.68 2.16 -12.61
N TYR A 93 -6.84 1.19 -12.29
CA TYR A 93 -7.25 -0.10 -11.77
C TYR A 93 -6.85 -0.14 -10.31
N VAL A 94 -7.78 -0.58 -9.47
CA VAL A 94 -7.56 -0.72 -8.03
C VAL A 94 -8.05 -2.10 -7.63
N ASP A 95 -7.22 -2.86 -6.95
CA ASP A 95 -7.57 -4.18 -6.46
C ASP A 95 -7.01 -4.44 -5.07
N ASP A 96 -7.49 -5.49 -4.42
CA ASP A 96 -6.97 -5.99 -3.15
C ASP A 96 -6.83 -4.89 -2.09
N VAL A 97 -7.88 -4.08 -1.94
CA VAL A 97 -7.96 -3.07 -0.89
C VAL A 97 -8.10 -3.78 0.45
N GLN A 98 -7.06 -3.72 1.28
CA GLN A 98 -7.01 -4.39 2.56
C GLN A 98 -6.86 -3.40 3.69
N VAL A 99 -7.50 -3.73 4.81
CA VAL A 99 -7.25 -3.04 6.08
C VAL A 99 -7.10 -4.02 7.21
N GLY A 100 -6.13 -3.75 8.07
CA GLY A 100 -5.87 -4.54 9.25
C GLY A 100 -5.19 -3.75 10.35
N ARG A 101 -4.68 -4.50 11.32
CA ARG A 101 -3.76 -3.98 12.33
C ARG A 101 -2.44 -3.59 11.65
N LEU A 102 -1.70 -2.71 12.31
CA LEU A 102 -0.33 -2.40 11.90
C LEU A 102 0.49 -3.69 11.74
N PRO A 103 0.97 -4.01 10.53
CA PRO A 103 1.85 -5.14 10.34
C PRO A 103 3.19 -4.79 10.97
N GLU A 104 3.74 -5.69 11.78
CA GLU A 104 5.16 -5.61 12.13
C GLU A 104 6.02 -5.91 10.89
N VAL A 105 5.51 -6.79 10.01
CA VAL A 105 6.19 -7.27 8.80
C VAL A 105 5.16 -7.52 7.68
N GLY A 106 5.38 -6.93 6.50
CA GLY A 106 4.69 -7.26 5.25
C GLY A 106 5.63 -8.01 4.29
N VAL A 107 5.16 -9.10 3.67
CA VAL A 107 5.91 -9.86 2.65
C VAL A 107 5.09 -9.93 1.37
N TYR A 108 5.71 -9.54 0.26
CA TYR A 108 5.13 -9.51 -1.07
C TYR A 108 5.93 -10.45 -1.95
N SER A 109 5.26 -11.23 -2.78
CA SER A 109 5.91 -12.01 -3.82
C SER A 109 5.40 -11.59 -5.20
N LYS A 110 6.24 -11.70 -6.23
CA LYS A 110 5.85 -11.49 -7.63
C LYS A 110 6.46 -12.61 -8.45
N GLU A 111 5.66 -13.22 -9.30
CA GLU A 111 6.16 -14.16 -10.30
C GLU A 111 6.77 -13.39 -11.48
N ASP A 112 7.98 -13.76 -11.92
CA ASP A 112 8.59 -13.24 -13.12
C ASP A 112 8.08 -13.98 -14.38
N ASN A 113 8.47 -13.49 -15.57
CA ASN A 113 8.03 -14.09 -16.84
C ASN A 113 8.57 -15.52 -17.08
N LEU A 114 9.46 -16.02 -16.22
CA LEU A 114 10.04 -17.36 -16.26
C LEU A 114 9.43 -18.28 -15.20
N GLY A 115 8.47 -17.80 -14.40
CA GLY A 115 7.82 -18.55 -13.33
C GLY A 115 8.59 -18.56 -12.01
N ASN A 116 9.66 -17.77 -11.87
CA ASN A 116 10.37 -17.62 -10.59
C ASN A 116 9.60 -16.65 -9.70
N THR A 117 9.52 -16.95 -8.41
CA THR A 117 8.96 -16.03 -7.43
C THR A 117 10.07 -15.15 -6.86
N LEU A 118 9.99 -13.84 -7.10
CA LEU A 118 10.79 -12.83 -6.41
C LEU A 118 10.03 -12.29 -5.21
N TRP A 119 10.66 -12.17 -4.05
CA TRP A 119 10.02 -11.58 -2.86
C TRP A 119 10.59 -10.22 -2.46
N SER A 120 9.75 -9.44 -1.78
CA SER A 120 10.09 -8.20 -1.09
C SER A 120 9.47 -8.22 0.30
N ARG A 121 10.18 -7.66 1.29
CA ARG A 121 9.73 -7.58 2.68
C ARG A 121 9.87 -6.15 3.20
N ARG A 122 8.85 -5.68 3.88
CA ARG A 122 8.83 -4.39 4.56
C ARG A 122 8.58 -4.59 6.06
N VAL A 123 9.34 -3.89 6.88
CA VAL A 123 9.23 -3.94 8.35
C VAL A 123 8.85 -2.56 8.84
N TYR A 124 7.86 -2.52 9.72
CA TYR A 124 7.32 -1.28 10.26
C TYR A 124 7.56 -1.19 11.77
N ASP A 125 7.67 0.03 12.29
CA ASP A 125 7.67 0.24 13.74
C ASP A 125 6.24 0.16 14.32
N GLY A 126 6.12 0.26 15.65
CA GLY A 126 4.82 0.22 16.34
C GLY A 126 3.89 1.40 16.02
N LEU A 127 4.36 2.40 15.26
CA LEU A 127 3.56 3.50 14.74
C LEU A 127 3.20 3.31 13.25
N GLY A 128 3.61 2.18 12.66
CA GLY A 128 3.35 1.87 11.25
C GLY A 128 4.26 2.58 10.27
N ARG A 129 5.41 3.11 10.69
CA ARG A 129 6.35 3.76 9.76
C ARG A 129 7.34 2.75 9.23
N LEU A 130 7.69 2.84 7.94
CA LEU A 130 8.59 1.88 7.27
C LEU A 130 10.03 2.04 7.78
N ILE A 131 10.50 1.10 8.58
CA ILE A 131 11.86 1.13 9.15
C ILE A 131 12.86 0.26 8.39
N GLN A 132 12.38 -0.67 7.56
CA GLN A 132 13.26 -1.51 6.74
C GLN A 132 12.54 -2.03 5.50
N GLU A 133 13.25 -2.05 4.38
CA GLU A 133 12.81 -2.65 3.13
C GLU A 133 13.87 -3.65 2.66
N GLN A 134 13.43 -4.81 2.18
CA GLN A 134 14.27 -5.88 1.69
C GLN A 134 13.75 -6.34 0.34
N ALA A 135 14.63 -6.51 -0.64
CA ALA A 135 14.29 -7.11 -1.94
C ALA A 135 15.19 -8.33 -2.17
N GLU A 136 14.62 -9.42 -2.66
CA GLU A 136 15.37 -10.63 -2.95
C GLU A 136 16.52 -10.34 -3.92
N ARG A 137 17.72 -10.79 -3.55
CA ARG A 137 18.87 -10.87 -4.45
C ARG A 137 19.06 -12.30 -4.95
N ASN A 138 18.95 -13.25 -4.03
CA ASN A 138 18.93 -14.69 -4.26
C ASN A 138 18.22 -15.38 -3.09
N SER A 139 18.07 -16.70 -3.16
CA SER A 139 17.37 -17.52 -2.16
C SER A 139 17.89 -17.46 -0.72
N SER A 140 19.03 -16.78 -0.46
CA SER A 140 19.65 -16.65 0.86
C SER A 140 20.06 -15.22 1.23
N GLN A 141 19.86 -14.25 0.32
CA GLN A 141 20.29 -12.87 0.50
C GLN A 141 19.25 -11.88 -0.03
N ALA A 142 19.18 -10.74 0.64
CA ALA A 142 18.40 -9.59 0.20
C ALA A 142 19.25 -8.33 0.11
N ILE A 143 18.84 -7.42 -0.77
CA ILE A 143 19.24 -6.02 -0.72
C ILE A 143 18.36 -5.31 0.30
N VAL A 144 18.97 -4.70 1.30
CA VAL A 144 18.28 -4.11 2.45
C VAL A 144 18.55 -2.61 2.52
N VAL A 145 17.49 -1.85 2.84
CA VAL A 145 17.56 -0.42 3.17
C VAL A 145 16.88 -0.20 4.51
N HIS A 146 17.59 0.46 5.43
CA HIS A 146 17.08 0.84 6.74
C HIS A 146 16.69 2.31 6.77
N ARG A 147 15.64 2.63 7.53
CA ARG A 147 15.13 3.99 7.73
C ARG A 147 14.94 4.24 9.22
N ALA A 148 15.29 5.45 9.67
CA ALA A 148 15.05 5.90 11.03
C ALA A 148 14.37 7.28 11.00
N TYR A 149 13.38 7.45 11.87
CA TYR A 149 12.58 8.66 11.98
C TYR A 149 12.92 9.40 13.27
N ASP A 150 12.80 10.72 13.26
CA ASP A 150 12.93 11.54 14.47
C ASP A 150 11.65 11.48 15.34
N ALA A 151 11.67 12.24 16.44
CA ALA A 151 10.56 12.32 17.38
C ALA A 151 9.30 13.00 16.78
N LEU A 152 9.46 13.76 15.70
CA LEU A 152 8.35 14.39 14.97
C LEU A 152 7.82 13.48 13.85
N GLY A 153 8.42 12.32 13.63
CA GLY A 153 8.04 11.37 12.61
C GLY A 153 8.61 11.66 11.22
N GLN A 154 9.57 12.57 11.11
CA GLN A 154 10.24 12.89 9.86
C GLN A 154 11.41 11.93 9.63
N LEU A 155 11.69 11.58 8.37
CA LEU A 155 12.81 10.71 8.03
C LEU A 155 14.13 11.41 8.41
N ALA A 156 14.83 10.85 9.40
CA ALA A 156 16.07 11.41 9.91
C ALA A 156 17.31 10.75 9.29
N ARG A 157 17.22 9.45 8.96
CA ARG A 157 18.34 8.70 8.39
C ARG A 157 17.85 7.59 7.47
N GLN A 158 18.59 7.36 6.39
CA GLN A 158 18.44 6.20 5.52
C GLN A 158 19.83 5.61 5.22
N THR A 159 19.96 4.28 5.18
CA THR A 159 21.20 3.63 4.73
C THR A 159 21.28 3.59 3.21
N VAL A 160 22.49 3.40 2.67
CA VAL A 160 22.64 2.92 1.29
C VAL A 160 22.17 1.47 1.20
N PRO A 161 21.72 0.99 0.02
CA PRO A 161 21.40 -0.41 -0.16
C PRO A 161 22.59 -1.31 0.18
N GLU A 162 22.37 -2.30 1.05
CA GLU A 162 23.39 -3.25 1.49
C GLU A 162 22.91 -4.69 1.38
N GLU A 163 23.84 -5.62 1.22
CA GLU A 163 23.52 -7.04 1.12
C GLU A 163 23.50 -7.68 2.50
N MET A 164 22.40 -8.35 2.83
CA MET A 164 22.25 -9.07 4.10
C MET A 164 21.74 -10.49 3.87
N ALA A 165 22.15 -11.40 4.77
CA ALA A 165 21.55 -12.72 4.83
C ALA A 165 20.07 -12.58 5.20
N SER A 166 19.19 -13.00 4.30
CA SER A 166 17.75 -12.96 4.49
C SER A 166 17.08 -13.96 3.56
N ALA A 167 16.03 -14.61 4.04
CA ALA A 167 15.23 -15.54 3.28
C ALA A 167 13.75 -15.16 3.42
N GLU A 168 12.93 -15.61 2.46
CA GLU A 168 11.49 -15.39 2.49
C GLU A 168 10.90 -15.89 3.82
N THR A 169 10.51 -14.97 4.69
CA THR A 169 9.98 -15.27 6.02
C THR A 169 8.88 -14.26 6.36
N GLY A 170 7.67 -14.75 6.67
CA GLY A 170 6.51 -13.94 7.04
C GLY A 170 5.19 -14.41 6.40
N PHE A 171 4.12 -13.64 6.59
CA PHE A 171 2.85 -13.90 5.93
C PHE A 171 2.96 -13.57 4.45
N ARG A 172 2.99 -14.61 3.62
CA ARG A 172 3.08 -14.49 2.16
C ARG A 172 1.79 -13.91 1.61
N TYR A 173 1.88 -12.74 0.98
CA TYR A 173 0.83 -12.26 0.10
C TYR A 173 1.26 -12.47 -1.35
N ILE A 174 0.57 -13.38 -2.05
CA ILE A 174 0.78 -13.66 -3.48
C ILE A 174 -0.26 -12.82 -4.23
N PRO A 175 0.13 -11.76 -4.97
CA PRO A 175 -0.77 -11.12 -5.91
C PRO A 175 -1.16 -12.17 -6.95
N ALA A 176 -2.44 -12.25 -7.29
CA ALA A 176 -2.89 -13.20 -8.29
C ALA A 176 -2.11 -12.96 -9.59
N THR A 177 -1.29 -13.91 -10.01
CA THR A 177 -0.75 -13.89 -11.35
C THR A 177 -1.90 -14.07 -12.33
N GLY A 178 -2.12 -13.05 -13.16
CA GLY A 178 -2.84 -13.23 -14.42
C GLY A 178 -4.35 -13.44 -14.36
N SER A 179 -5.11 -12.71 -13.54
CA SER A 179 -6.51 -12.44 -13.88
C SER A 179 -6.63 -11.10 -14.63
N GLU A 180 -6.12 -11.09 -15.86
CA GLU A 180 -6.93 -10.41 -16.88
C GLU A 180 -8.29 -11.11 -16.82
N ALA A 181 -9.28 -10.46 -16.21
CA ALA A 181 -10.65 -10.81 -16.47
C ALA A 181 -10.82 -10.63 -17.97
N ALA A 182 -10.70 -11.73 -18.71
CA ALA A 182 -11.19 -11.84 -20.06
C ALA A 182 -12.61 -11.28 -20.01
N THR A 183 -12.76 -10.09 -20.56
CA THR A 183 -14.05 -9.52 -20.88
C THR A 183 -14.77 -10.54 -21.75
N SER A 184 -16.00 -10.85 -21.36
CA SER A 184 -17.02 -11.60 -22.09
C SER A 184 -16.93 -11.52 -23.61
#